data_AF-A0A7Y3M7X1-F1
#
_entry.id   AF-A0A7Y3M7X1-F1
#
_cell.length_a   1.000
_cell.length_b   1.000
_cell.length_c   1.000
_cell.angle_alpha   90.00
_cell.angle_beta   90.00
_cell.angle_gamma   90.00
#
_symmetry.space_group_name_H-M   'P 1'
#
loop_
_entity.id
_entity.type
_entity.pdbx_description
1 polymer ?
#
loop_
_entity_poly.entity_id
_entity_poly.type
_entity_poly.pdbx_seq_one_letter_code
_entity_poly.pdbx_strand_id
1 'polypeptide(L)'
;AGAAVCVGASPLGVLLYYLLRGPVDALAHGNIRLPAGLDRALRRIVVTPDFHAVHHSAARRETDSNFSTLFSWWDSWFGTVCTEPNGGVAGMALGLEGFRENRDLDLDRMLWQPFRSEVESADEKARAQAGE
;
A
#
# COMPACT_ATOMS: atom_id res chain seq x y z
N ALA A 1 -10.64 -20.36 7.65
CA ALA A 1 -11.11 -21.32 6.62
C ALA A 1 -12.60 -21.65 6.77
N GLY A 2 -13.10 -22.03 7.96
CA GLY A 2 -14.52 -22.41 8.15
C GLY A 2 -15.55 -21.38 7.66
N ALA A 3 -15.35 -20.09 7.96
CA ALA A 3 -16.28 -19.03 7.54
C ALA A 3 -16.35 -18.83 6.01
N ALA A 4 -15.25 -19.04 5.27
CA ALA A 4 -15.22 -18.86 3.81
C ALA A 4 -16.04 -19.93 3.09
N VAL A 5 -16.01 -21.17 3.59
CA VAL A 5 -16.83 -22.27 3.07
C VAL A 5 -18.32 -22.00 3.33
N CYS A 6 -18.67 -21.39 4.46
CA CYS A 6 -20.05 -21.02 4.78
C CYS A 6 -20.67 -20.01 3.80
N VAL A 7 -19.86 -19.14 3.19
CA VAL A 7 -20.31 -18.20 2.13
C VAL A 7 -20.13 -18.77 0.71
N GLY A 8 -19.86 -20.07 0.58
CA GLY A 8 -19.76 -20.76 -0.70
C GLY A 8 -18.40 -20.63 -1.40
N ALA A 9 -17.38 -20.10 -0.73
CA ALA A 9 -16.04 -20.04 -1.32
C ALA A 9 -15.46 -21.45 -1.48
N SER A 10 -15.01 -21.76 -2.69
CA SER A 10 -14.35 -23.04 -2.99
C SER A 10 -13.12 -23.23 -2.10
N PRO A 11 -12.99 -24.34 -1.34
CA PRO A 11 -11.80 -24.63 -0.56
C PRO A 11 -10.53 -24.63 -1.41
N LEU A 12 -10.61 -25.16 -2.63
CA LEU A 12 -9.51 -25.14 -3.59
C LEU A 12 -9.17 -23.71 -4.03
N GLY A 13 -10.18 -22.88 -4.29
CA GLY A 13 -9.96 -21.48 -4.65
C GLY A 13 -9.25 -20.69 -3.54
N VAL A 14 -9.67 -20.90 -2.29
CA VAL A 14 -9.02 -20.31 -1.11
C VAL A 14 -7.58 -20.79 -0.98
N LEU A 15 -7.32 -22.08 -1.17
CA LEU A 15 -5.97 -22.63 -1.14
C LEU A 15 -5.08 -22.01 -2.23
N LEU A 16 -5.55 -21.96 -3.47
CA LEU A 16 -4.82 -21.36 -4.59
C LEU A 16 -4.53 -19.88 -4.36
N TYR A 17 -5.50 -19.15 -3.82
CA TYR A 17 -5.31 -17.75 -3.44
C TYR A 17 -4.16 -17.58 -2.46
N TYR A 18 -4.12 -18.39 -1.39
CA TYR A 18 -3.02 -18.30 -0.41
C TYR A 18 -1.67 -18.70 -1.01
N LEU A 19 -1.62 -19.73 -1.86
CA LEU A 19 -0.40 -20.16 -2.53
C LEU A 19 0.18 -19.09 -3.46
N LEU A 20 -0.69 -18.30 -4.12
CA LEU A 20 -0.28 -17.21 -5.00
C LEU A 20 0.01 -15.91 -4.23
N ARG A 21 -0.85 -15.56 -3.28
CA ARG A 21 -0.74 -14.31 -2.51
C ARG A 21 0.52 -14.29 -1.64
N GLY A 22 0.82 -15.36 -0.91
CA GLY A 22 1.93 -15.36 0.05
C GLY A 22 3.26 -14.88 -0.56
N PRO A 23 3.72 -15.46 -1.68
CA PRO A 23 4.93 -15.02 -2.36
C PRO A 23 4.87 -13.57 -2.87
N VAL A 24 3.72 -13.15 -3.42
CA VAL A 24 3.56 -11.77 -3.95
C VAL A 24 3.58 -10.75 -2.81
N ASP A 25 2.95 -11.05 -1.69
CA ASP A 25 2.93 -10.20 -0.51
C ASP A 25 4.33 -10.06 0.12
N ALA A 26 5.07 -11.17 0.18
CA ALA A 26 6.47 -11.20 0.62
C ALA A 26 7.39 -10.42 -0.33
N LEU A 27 7.13 -10.47 -1.65
CA LEU A 27 7.85 -9.64 -2.62
C LEU A 27 7.51 -8.16 -2.42
N ALA A 28 6.22 -7.80 -2.37
CA ALA A 28 5.73 -6.42 -2.29
C ALA A 28 6.22 -5.67 -1.04
N HIS A 29 6.39 -6.37 0.08
CA HIS A 29 6.91 -5.81 1.33
C HIS A 29 8.39 -6.15 1.58
N GLY A 30 9.05 -6.80 0.62
CA GLY A 30 10.46 -7.11 0.70
C GLY A 30 11.31 -5.87 0.51
N ASN A 31 12.40 -5.75 1.26
CA ASN A 31 13.40 -4.68 1.06
C ASN A 31 14.32 -5.00 -0.15
N ILE A 32 13.71 -5.28 -1.31
CA ILE A 32 14.39 -5.73 -2.53
C ILE A 32 14.19 -4.69 -3.62
N ARG A 33 15.29 -4.21 -4.21
CA ARG A 33 15.25 -3.37 -5.40
C ARG A 33 15.32 -4.24 -6.65
N LEU A 34 14.26 -4.24 -7.45
CA LEU A 34 14.24 -4.92 -8.74
C LEU A 34 14.94 -4.05 -9.80
N PRO A 35 15.64 -4.65 -10.79
CA PRO A 35 16.07 -3.92 -11.97
C PRO A 35 14.87 -3.29 -12.70
N ALA A 36 15.01 -2.05 -13.15
CA ALA A 36 13.88 -1.27 -13.69
C ALA A 36 13.10 -1.96 -14.83
N GLY A 37 13.80 -2.69 -15.71
CA GLY A 37 13.15 -3.45 -16.80
C GLY A 37 12.34 -4.64 -16.29
N LEU A 38 12.84 -5.33 -15.25
CA LEU A 38 12.15 -6.46 -14.63
C LEU A 38 10.92 -5.98 -13.88
N ASP A 39 11.06 -4.92 -13.09
CA ASP A 39 9.95 -4.31 -12.38
C ASP A 39 8.84 -3.86 -13.36
N ARG A 40 9.20 -3.17 -14.45
CA ARG A 40 8.24 -2.74 -15.49
C ARG A 40 7.48 -3.91 -16.13
N ALA A 41 8.12 -5.07 -16.29
CA ALA A 41 7.47 -6.25 -16.84
C ALA A 41 6.55 -6.92 -15.81
N LEU A 42 7.06 -7.15 -14.58
CA LEU A 42 6.32 -7.83 -13.52
C LEU A 42 5.13 -7.03 -13.03
N ARG A 43 5.27 -5.69 -12.91
CA ARG A 43 4.21 -4.80 -12.40
C ARG A 43 2.96 -4.75 -13.28
N ARG A 44 2.95 -5.38 -14.46
CA ARG A 44 1.75 -5.53 -15.31
C ARG A 44 0.85 -6.69 -14.86
N ILE A 45 1.39 -7.61 -14.08
CA ILE A 45 0.75 -8.87 -13.71
C ILE A 45 0.60 -8.94 -12.20
N VAL A 46 1.68 -8.71 -11.46
CA VAL A 46 1.70 -8.83 -9.99
C VAL A 46 2.17 -7.54 -9.34
N VAL A 47 1.84 -7.38 -8.07
CA VAL A 47 2.32 -6.26 -7.25
C VAL A 47 3.83 -6.43 -6.99
N THR A 48 4.61 -5.45 -7.41
CA THR A 48 6.06 -5.38 -7.17
C THR A 48 6.39 -4.48 -5.97
N PRO A 49 7.63 -4.52 -5.43
CA PRO A 49 8.00 -3.66 -4.30
C PRO A 49 7.79 -2.17 -4.60
N ASP A 50 8.26 -1.71 -5.76
CA ASP A 50 8.13 -0.31 -6.16
C ASP A 50 6.67 0.10 -6.40
N PHE A 51 5.85 -0.79 -6.98
CA PHE A 51 4.42 -0.54 -7.20
C PHE A 51 3.68 -0.36 -5.86
N HIS A 52 3.96 -1.25 -4.90
CA HIS A 52 3.34 -1.22 -3.58
C HIS A 52 3.85 -0.05 -2.72
N ALA A 53 5.13 0.30 -2.82
CA ALA A 53 5.73 1.38 -2.04
C ALA A 53 5.04 2.74 -2.28
N VAL A 54 4.53 2.99 -3.48
CA VAL A 54 3.78 4.23 -3.79
C VAL A 54 2.53 4.37 -2.91
N HIS A 55 1.82 3.27 -2.66
CA HIS A 55 0.66 3.26 -1.75
C HIS A 55 1.06 3.63 -0.30
N HIS A 56 2.30 3.35 0.10
CA HIS A 56 2.83 3.73 1.43
C HIS A 56 3.39 5.15 1.48
N SER A 57 3.33 5.89 0.37
CA SER A 57 3.72 7.28 0.34
C SER A 57 2.92 8.08 1.37
N ALA A 58 3.60 9.04 1.95
CA ALA A 58 3.07 10.13 2.74
C ALA A 58 2.02 10.96 1.99
N ALA A 59 2.25 11.19 0.70
CA ALA A 59 1.47 12.13 -0.08
C ALA A 59 0.16 11.48 -0.48
N ARG A 60 -0.97 12.05 -0.04
CA ARG A 60 -2.30 11.46 -0.24
C ARG A 60 -2.61 11.04 -1.68
N ARG A 61 -2.20 11.83 -2.68
CA ARG A 61 -2.39 11.48 -4.11
C ARG A 61 -1.66 10.20 -4.53
N GLU A 62 -0.57 9.87 -3.86
CA GLU A 62 0.22 8.65 -4.06
C GLU A 62 -0.32 7.52 -3.18
N THR A 63 -0.67 7.81 -1.92
CA THR A 63 -1.31 6.85 -0.99
C THR A 63 -2.61 6.28 -1.57
N ASP A 64 -3.45 7.15 -2.14
CA ASP A 64 -4.75 6.81 -2.72
C ASP A 64 -4.60 6.24 -4.15
N SER A 65 -3.62 5.35 -4.34
CA SER A 65 -3.30 4.68 -5.61
C SER A 65 -2.75 3.26 -5.37
N ASN A 66 -2.61 2.46 -6.42
CA ASN A 66 -1.96 1.13 -6.38
C ASN A 66 -2.51 0.18 -5.28
N PHE A 67 -3.83 0.05 -5.20
CA PHE A 67 -4.57 -0.68 -4.16
C PHE A 67 -4.46 -2.20 -4.23
N SER A 68 -4.02 -2.75 -5.36
CA SER A 68 -3.92 -4.20 -5.55
C SER A 68 -2.94 -4.85 -4.57
N THR A 69 -3.26 -6.07 -4.16
CA THR A 69 -2.41 -6.88 -3.26
C THR A 69 -1.96 -8.21 -3.87
N LEU A 70 -2.41 -8.52 -5.08
CA LEU A 70 -1.99 -9.71 -5.82
C LEU A 70 -1.75 -9.37 -7.28
N PHE A 71 -2.81 -9.01 -8.02
CA PHE A 71 -2.72 -8.68 -9.43
C PHE A 71 -2.82 -7.18 -9.65
N SER A 72 -1.76 -6.54 -10.14
CA SER A 72 -1.70 -5.09 -10.31
C SER A 72 -2.55 -4.54 -11.47
N TRP A 73 -3.00 -5.39 -12.39
CA TRP A 73 -3.85 -4.94 -13.50
C TRP A 73 -5.21 -4.41 -13.06
N TRP A 74 -5.67 -4.74 -11.85
CA TRP A 74 -6.91 -4.19 -11.32
C TRP A 74 -6.81 -2.67 -11.20
N ASP A 75 -5.68 -2.14 -10.72
CA ASP A 75 -5.47 -0.69 -10.67
C ASP A 75 -5.52 -0.05 -12.05
N SER A 76 -5.01 -0.74 -13.08
CA SER A 76 -5.12 -0.25 -14.46
C SER A 76 -6.57 -0.21 -14.94
N TRP A 77 -7.39 -1.19 -14.57
CA TRP A 77 -8.81 -1.22 -14.92
C TRP A 77 -9.64 -0.17 -14.19
N PHE A 78 -9.28 0.15 -12.95
CA PHE A 78 -9.98 1.15 -12.14
C PHE A 78 -9.35 2.55 -12.23
N GLY A 79 -8.25 2.72 -12.97
CA GLY A 79 -7.60 4.01 -13.19
C GLY A 79 -6.85 4.55 -11.97
N THR A 80 -6.39 3.67 -11.08
CA THR A 80 -5.73 4.01 -9.80
C THR A 80 -4.22 3.79 -9.84
N VAL A 81 -3.63 3.57 -11.02
CA VAL A 81 -2.18 3.37 -11.16
C VAL A 81 -1.41 4.68 -10.98
N CYS A 82 -0.43 4.68 -10.08
CA CYS A 82 0.63 5.69 -10.00
C CYS A 82 2.00 5.03 -10.20
N THR A 83 2.71 5.38 -11.27
CA THR A 83 4.05 4.84 -11.58
C THR A 83 5.21 5.80 -11.34
N GLU A 84 4.91 7.08 -11.13
CA GLU A 84 5.87 8.17 -11.03
C GLU A 84 5.52 9.06 -9.84
N PRO A 85 5.77 8.61 -8.60
CA PRO A 85 5.59 9.46 -7.43
C PRO A 85 6.59 10.62 -7.42
N ASN A 86 6.27 11.68 -6.69
CA ASN A 86 7.13 12.85 -6.60
C ASN A 86 8.47 12.48 -5.94
N GLY A 87 9.58 12.83 -6.61
CA GLY A 87 10.92 12.45 -6.14
C GLY A 87 11.29 10.99 -6.40
N GLY A 88 10.42 10.21 -7.06
CA GLY A 88 10.59 8.79 -7.32
C GLY A 88 10.48 7.92 -6.06
N VAL A 89 10.40 6.60 -6.23
CA VAL A 89 10.15 5.66 -5.13
C VAL A 89 11.16 5.80 -3.97
N ALA A 90 12.42 6.10 -4.27
CA ALA A 90 13.46 6.27 -3.25
C ALA A 90 13.40 7.60 -2.51
N GLY A 91 12.71 8.61 -3.05
CA GLY A 91 12.62 9.96 -2.48
C GLY A 91 11.32 10.23 -1.72
N MET A 92 10.37 9.29 -1.72
CA MET A 92 9.10 9.43 -1.02
C MET A 92 9.32 9.40 0.50
N ALA A 93 8.64 10.30 1.22
CA ALA A 93 8.41 10.09 2.64
C ALA A 93 7.39 8.96 2.80
N LEU A 94 7.62 8.06 3.77
CA LEU A 94 6.72 6.94 4.05
C LEU A 94 5.94 7.17 5.34
N GLY A 95 4.79 6.52 5.44
CA GLY A 95 3.96 6.52 6.65
C GLY A 95 3.02 7.71 6.76
N LEU A 96 2.22 7.73 7.83
CA LEU A 96 1.14 8.68 8.03
C LEU A 96 1.66 10.07 8.40
N GLU A 97 1.09 11.14 7.83
CA GLU A 97 1.56 12.52 8.06
C GLU A 97 1.56 12.94 9.54
N GLY A 98 0.60 12.46 10.32
CA GLY A 98 0.48 12.76 11.75
C GLY A 98 1.35 11.92 12.69
N PHE A 99 2.00 10.86 12.20
CA PHE A 99 2.69 9.87 13.04
C PHE A 99 4.07 9.51 12.46
N ARG A 100 5.04 10.42 12.56
CA ARG A 100 6.39 10.28 11.97
C ARG A 100 7.53 10.46 12.96
N GLU A 101 7.24 10.77 14.21
CA GLU A 101 8.30 10.86 15.22
C GLU A 101 8.73 9.45 15.61
N ASN A 102 10.01 9.25 15.96
CA ASN A 102 10.48 7.94 16.42
C ASN A 102 9.64 7.39 17.59
N ARG A 103 9.12 8.28 18.43
CA ARG A 103 8.25 7.94 19.55
C ARG A 103 6.89 7.42 19.10
N ASP A 104 6.38 7.83 17.93
CA ASP A 104 5.13 7.30 17.42
C ASP A 104 5.24 5.81 17.07
N LEU A 105 6.46 5.32 16.79
CA LEU A 105 6.74 3.92 16.48
C LEU A 105 6.91 3.05 17.74
N ASP A 106 6.89 3.64 18.94
CA ASP A 106 6.89 2.88 20.18
C ASP A 106 5.57 2.11 20.33
N LEU A 107 5.64 0.89 20.87
CA LEU A 107 4.49 -0.02 20.96
C LEU A 107 3.28 0.62 21.67
N ASP A 108 3.51 1.31 22.78
CA ASP A 108 2.46 1.98 23.56
C ASP A 108 1.78 3.07 22.73
N ARG A 109 2.56 3.81 21.94
CA ARG A 109 2.04 4.86 21.06
C ARG A 109 1.28 4.27 19.89
N MET A 110 1.80 3.25 19.20
CA MET A 110 1.09 2.57 18.11
C MET A 110 -0.27 2.01 18.57
N LEU A 111 -0.35 1.46 19.79
CA LEU A 111 -1.61 0.97 20.36
C LEU A 111 -2.61 2.10 20.66
N TRP A 112 -2.12 3.30 20.97
CA TRP A 112 -2.97 4.45 21.30
C TRP A 112 -3.28 5.38 20.12
N GLN A 113 -2.49 5.32 19.03
CA GLN A 113 -2.67 6.11 17.82
C GLN A 113 -4.12 6.12 17.29
N PRO A 114 -4.84 4.98 17.20
CA PRO A 114 -6.22 4.97 16.71
C PRO A 114 -7.22 5.81 17.53
N PHE A 115 -6.86 6.21 18.75
CA PHE A 115 -7.70 7.01 19.64
C PHE A 115 -7.26 8.48 19.74
N ARG A 116 -6.21 8.88 19.00
CA ARG A 116 -5.73 10.28 18.94
C ARG A 116 -6.42 11.00 17.78
N SER A 117 -6.93 12.20 18.03
CA SER A 117 -7.61 13.06 17.03
C SER A 117 -6.67 13.78 16.07
N GLU A 118 -5.40 13.36 15.96
CA GLU A 118 -4.40 14.04 15.13
C GLU A 118 -4.65 13.85 13.62
N VAL A 119 -5.43 12.82 13.25
CA VAL A 119 -5.87 12.54 11.87
C VAL A 119 -6.75 13.66 11.31
N GLU A 120 -7.67 14.23 12.11
CA GLU A 120 -8.55 15.33 11.67
C GLU A 120 -7.76 16.63 11.41
N SER A 121 -6.75 16.91 12.23
CA SER A 121 -5.95 18.15 12.09
C SER A 121 -4.98 18.12 10.90
N ALA A 122 -4.55 16.94 10.48
CA ALA A 122 -3.71 16.75 9.31
C ALA A 122 -4.52 16.91 8.01
N ASP A 123 -5.73 16.33 7.96
CA ASP A 123 -6.66 16.50 6.84
C ASP A 123 -7.10 17.96 6.66
N GLU A 124 -7.33 18.70 7.75
CA GLU A 124 -7.62 20.15 7.69
C GLU A 124 -6.44 20.95 7.14
N LYS A 125 -5.21 20.65 7.56
CA LYS A 125 -4.00 21.33 7.08
C LYS A 125 -3.69 21.00 5.61
N ALA A 126 -3.87 19.75 5.20
CA ALA A 126 -3.68 19.32 3.82
C ALA A 126 -4.68 19.97 2.86
N ARG A 127 -5.96 20.09 3.26
CA ARG A 127 -6.98 20.85 2.52
C ARG A 127 -6.64 22.34 2.41
N ALA A 128 -6.23 22.96 3.50
CA ALA A 128 -5.84 24.36 3.51
C ALA A 128 -4.60 24.67 2.63
N GLN A 129 -3.69 23.70 2.47
CA GLN A 129 -2.51 23.83 1.60
C GLN A 129 -2.79 23.49 0.13
N ALA A 130 -3.84 22.71 -0.16
CA ALA A 130 -4.24 22.34 -1.52
C ALA A 130 -5.04 23.43 -2.26
N GLY A 131 -5.47 24.49 -1.56
CA GLY A 131 -6.15 25.64 -2.17
C GLY A 131 -7.59 25.34 -2.64
N GLU A 132 -8.34 24.55 -1.87
CA GLU A 132 -9.81 24.44 -2.00
C GLU A 132 -10.54 25.40 -1.05
#